data_AF-A0A430HP44-F1
#
_entry.id   AF-A0A430HP44-F1
#
_cell.length_a   1.000
_cell.length_b   1.000
_cell.length_c   1.000
_cell.angle_alpha   90.00
_cell.angle_beta   90.00
_cell.angle_gamma   90.00
#
_symmetry.space_group_name_H-M   'P 1'
#
loop_
_entity.id
_entity.type
_entity.pdbx_description
1 polymer ?
#
loop_
_entity_poly.entity_id
_entity_poly.type
_entity_poly.pdbx_seq_one_letter_code
_entity_poly.pdbx_strand_id
1 'polypeptide(L)'
;MSTPAPDQSPAALLHELLLRGLWSTVIDEAAPQALQRQGGAVARLLAAGVDPHDLVDVIREAQVDTIYNVAQLIDWPDEHLAPGALPELRLSASVAHGGAAPQPLPELHSCLMERDPSGRAGEPRSPELRRYALLEADVRRQIGALVGARKFPAAAVLWKRHAGGDLKAAMDAVRQLAGRAG
;
A
#
# COMPACT_ATOMS: atom_id res chain seq x y z
N MET A 1 12.80 18.93 -17.79
CA MET A 1 11.46 19.23 -17.26
C MET A 1 11.61 19.32 -15.76
N SER A 2 11.49 20.51 -15.19
CA SER A 2 11.64 20.72 -13.74
C SER A 2 10.41 20.17 -13.03
N THR A 3 10.61 19.26 -12.09
CA THR A 3 9.58 18.84 -11.14
C THR A 3 9.09 20.08 -10.41
N PRO A 4 7.77 20.40 -10.40
CA PRO A 4 7.28 21.53 -9.62
C PRO A 4 7.67 21.32 -8.16
N ALA A 5 8.13 22.38 -7.49
CA ALA A 5 8.37 22.34 -6.06
C ALA A 5 7.06 21.88 -5.37
N PRO A 6 7.14 21.02 -4.34
CA PRO A 6 5.95 20.61 -3.61
C PRO A 6 5.24 21.87 -3.13
N ASP A 7 3.94 21.97 -3.43
CA ASP A 7 3.11 23.07 -2.96
C ASP A 7 3.19 23.06 -1.43
N GLN A 8 3.81 24.09 -0.84
CA GLN A 8 4.02 24.18 0.62
C GLN A 8 2.78 24.79 1.31
N SER A 9 1.64 24.75 0.63
CA SER A 9 0.39 25.23 1.18
C SER A 9 0.00 24.40 2.42
N PRO A 10 -0.61 25.03 3.45
CA PRO A 10 -1.09 24.31 4.62
C PRO A 10 -2.06 23.17 4.27
N ALA A 11 -2.86 23.35 3.21
CA ALA A 11 -3.75 22.32 2.68
C ALA A 11 -2.95 21.13 2.10
N ALA A 12 -1.95 21.36 1.26
CA ALA A 12 -1.13 20.28 0.71
C ALA A 12 -0.37 19.51 1.81
N LEU A 13 0.14 20.22 2.83
CA LEU A 13 0.80 19.56 3.97
C LEU A 13 -0.17 18.71 4.79
N LEU A 14 -1.34 19.25 5.15
CA LEU A 14 -2.34 18.50 5.91
C LEU A 14 -2.83 17.28 5.12
N HIS A 15 -3.06 17.43 3.81
CA HIS A 15 -3.47 16.36 2.90
C HIS A 15 -2.46 15.21 2.91
N GLU A 16 -1.17 15.50 2.72
CA GLU A 16 -0.11 14.50 2.76
C GLU A 16 0.01 13.84 4.14
N LEU A 17 -0.12 14.61 5.23
CA LEU A 17 -0.07 14.06 6.60
C LEU A 17 -1.24 13.10 6.88
N LEU A 18 -2.45 13.43 6.42
CA LEU A 18 -3.62 12.58 6.57
C LEU A 18 -3.49 11.30 5.76
N LEU A 19 -3.05 11.37 4.50
CA LEU A 19 -2.81 10.20 3.66
C LEU A 19 -1.74 9.29 4.26
N ARG A 20 -0.62 9.84 4.74
CA ARG A 20 0.41 9.07 5.45
C ARG A 20 -0.11 8.47 6.74
N GLY A 21 -0.92 9.22 7.48
CA GLY A 21 -1.56 8.77 8.71
C GLY A 21 -2.45 7.55 8.46
N LEU A 22 -3.32 7.61 7.46
CA LEU A 22 -4.17 6.50 7.04
C LEU A 22 -3.33 5.25 6.69
N TRP A 23 -2.34 5.39 5.81
CA TRP A 23 -1.47 4.28 5.44
C TRP A 23 -0.63 3.71 6.59
N SER A 24 -0.29 4.53 7.59
CA SER A 24 0.44 4.05 8.78
C SER A 24 -0.36 3.08 9.65
N THR A 25 -1.68 3.04 9.49
CA THR A 25 -2.56 2.09 10.19
C THR A 25 -2.62 0.72 9.52
N VAL A 26 -2.21 0.64 8.25
CA VAL A 26 -2.19 -0.59 7.47
C VAL A 26 -0.97 -1.43 7.86
N ILE A 27 -1.17 -2.74 8.00
CA ILE A 27 -0.12 -3.67 8.42
C ILE A 27 1.04 -3.68 7.43
N ASP A 28 2.27 -3.64 7.98
CA ASP A 28 3.48 -3.80 7.19
C ASP A 28 3.67 -5.28 6.79
N GLU A 29 3.43 -5.57 5.52
CA GLU A 29 3.57 -6.91 4.94
C GLU A 29 5.02 -7.44 4.91
N ALA A 30 6.01 -6.56 5.04
CA ALA A 30 7.41 -6.93 5.14
C ALA A 30 7.78 -7.43 6.55
N ALA A 31 6.87 -7.25 7.52
CA ALA A 31 7.05 -7.65 8.91
C ALA A 31 5.91 -8.57 9.39
N PRO A 32 5.72 -9.77 8.82
CA PRO A 32 4.64 -10.69 9.20
C PRO A 32 4.66 -11.09 10.69
N GLN A 33 5.82 -11.01 11.34
CA GLN A 33 5.96 -11.15 12.80
C GLN A 33 5.14 -10.13 13.61
N ALA A 34 4.70 -9.01 13.00
CA ALA A 34 3.78 -8.07 13.63
C ALA A 34 2.45 -8.74 14.01
N LEU A 35 2.04 -9.81 13.32
CA LEU A 35 0.86 -10.60 13.67
C LEU A 35 0.99 -11.26 15.05
N GLN A 36 2.20 -11.57 15.52
CA GLN A 36 2.39 -12.19 16.84
C GLN A 36 2.01 -11.26 17.99
N ARG A 37 1.98 -9.95 17.73
CA ARG A 37 1.49 -8.95 18.70
C ARG A 37 -0.03 -8.90 18.77
N GLN A 38 -0.72 -9.53 17.81
CA GLN A 38 -2.17 -9.59 17.76
C GLN A 38 -2.65 -10.74 18.66
N GLY A 39 -3.45 -10.40 19.67
CA GLY A 39 -4.06 -11.38 20.57
C GLY A 39 -5.33 -12.01 19.98
N GLY A 40 -6.00 -12.81 20.80
CA GLY A 40 -7.36 -13.27 20.52
C GLY A 40 -7.48 -14.18 19.29
N ALA A 41 -8.28 -13.77 18.30
CA ALA A 41 -8.61 -14.58 17.13
C ALA A 41 -7.38 -14.86 16.24
N VAL A 42 -6.51 -13.88 16.04
CA VAL A 42 -5.28 -14.04 15.24
C VAL A 42 -4.37 -15.12 15.85
N ALA A 43 -4.16 -15.07 17.17
CA ALA A 43 -3.36 -16.08 17.86
C ALA A 43 -3.96 -17.50 17.73
N ARG A 44 -5.29 -17.65 17.77
CA ARG A 44 -5.96 -18.94 17.57
C ARG A 44 -5.81 -19.45 16.13
N LEU A 45 -5.90 -18.58 15.13
CA LEU A 45 -5.71 -18.96 13.72
C LEU A 45 -4.27 -19.42 13.46
N LEU A 46 -3.28 -18.70 14.00
CA LEU A 46 -1.87 -19.09 13.91
C LEU A 46 -1.61 -20.43 14.61
N ALA A 47 -2.19 -20.64 15.80
CA ALA A 47 -2.10 -21.93 16.51
C ALA A 47 -2.77 -23.09 15.77
N ALA A 48 -3.79 -22.80 14.95
CA ALA A 48 -4.43 -23.78 14.07
C ALA A 48 -3.64 -24.08 12.79
N GLY A 49 -2.49 -23.41 12.57
CA GLY A 49 -1.61 -23.64 11.43
C GLY A 49 -1.93 -22.82 10.18
N VAL A 50 -2.71 -21.74 10.30
CA VAL A 50 -2.91 -20.79 9.18
C VAL A 50 -1.56 -20.14 8.83
N ASP A 51 -1.27 -20.03 7.53
CA ASP A 51 -0.05 -19.36 7.04
C ASP A 51 -0.07 -17.88 7.48
N PRO A 52 0.94 -17.41 8.23
CA PRO A 52 1.03 -16.01 8.63
C PRO A 52 0.99 -15.04 7.44
N HIS A 53 1.51 -15.42 6.27
CA HIS A 53 1.50 -14.55 5.10
C HIS A 53 0.10 -14.39 4.51
N ASP A 54 -0.70 -15.45 4.46
CA ASP A 54 -2.10 -15.35 4.04
C ASP A 54 -2.88 -14.47 5.01
N LEU A 55 -2.63 -14.61 6.31
CA LEU A 55 -3.32 -13.80 7.32
C LEU A 55 -2.92 -12.32 7.24
N VAL A 56 -1.64 -12.01 6.96
CA VAL A 56 -1.20 -10.63 6.68
C VAL A 56 -1.96 -10.06 5.49
N ASP A 57 -2.07 -10.82 4.39
CA ASP A 57 -2.70 -10.35 3.16
C ASP A 57 -4.18 -10.04 3.39
N VAL A 58 -4.92 -10.93 4.09
CA VAL A 58 -6.32 -10.71 4.46
C VAL A 58 -6.50 -9.49 5.35
N ILE A 59 -5.66 -9.33 6.39
CA ILE A 59 -5.74 -8.18 7.28
C ILE A 59 -5.47 -6.89 6.51
N ARG A 60 -4.47 -6.89 5.63
CA ARG A 60 -4.16 -5.72 4.81
C ARG A 60 -5.31 -5.36 3.89
N GLU A 61 -5.90 -6.32 3.19
CA GLU A 61 -7.04 -6.09 2.29
C GLU A 61 -8.19 -5.41 3.05
N ALA A 62 -8.57 -5.95 4.20
CA ALA A 62 -9.60 -5.35 5.05
C ALA A 62 -9.23 -3.95 5.55
N GLN A 63 -7.95 -3.71 5.88
CA GLN A 63 -7.48 -2.40 6.31
C GLN A 63 -7.46 -1.37 5.18
N VAL A 64 -7.10 -1.76 3.96
CA VAL A 64 -7.17 -0.90 2.75
C VAL A 64 -8.59 -0.44 2.52
N ASP A 65 -9.54 -1.36 2.50
CA ASP A 65 -10.95 -1.04 2.34
C ASP A 65 -11.42 -0.10 3.45
N THR A 66 -10.98 -0.35 4.68
CA THR A 66 -11.30 0.50 5.83
C THR A 66 -10.77 1.91 5.65
N ILE A 67 -9.49 2.09 5.29
CA ILE A 67 -8.92 3.44 5.13
C ILE A 67 -9.49 4.17 3.92
N TYR A 68 -9.88 3.44 2.86
CA TYR A 68 -10.58 4.00 1.71
C TYR A 68 -11.95 4.55 2.11
N ASN A 69 -12.75 3.75 2.82
CA ASN A 69 -14.05 4.16 3.31
C ASN A 69 -13.96 5.32 4.31
N VAL A 70 -12.93 5.34 5.17
CA VAL A 70 -12.67 6.45 6.08
C VAL A 70 -12.30 7.73 5.32
N ALA A 71 -11.45 7.64 4.29
CA ALA A 71 -11.13 8.78 3.44
C ALA A 71 -12.37 9.33 2.73
N GLN A 72 -13.22 8.45 2.19
CA GLN A 72 -14.48 8.83 1.55
C GLN A 72 -15.43 9.53 2.54
N LEU A 73 -15.58 8.98 3.75
CA LEU A 73 -16.39 9.58 4.81
C LEU A 73 -15.86 10.96 5.23
N ILE A 74 -14.55 11.17 5.21
CA ILE A 74 -13.95 12.46 5.52
C ILE A 74 -14.25 13.48 4.41
N ASP A 75 -14.17 13.07 3.15
CA ASP A 75 -14.41 13.93 2.00
C ASP A 75 -15.90 14.30 1.86
N TRP A 76 -16.79 13.35 2.12
CA TRP A 76 -18.25 13.50 1.98
C TRP A 76 -19.00 12.97 3.20
N PRO A 77 -18.92 13.66 4.36
CA PRO A 77 -19.55 13.20 5.60
C PRO A 77 -21.10 13.18 5.53
N ASP A 78 -21.68 13.84 4.53
CA ASP A 78 -23.11 13.98 4.31
C ASP A 78 -23.68 13.00 3.26
N GLU A 79 -22.85 12.18 2.60
CA GLU A 79 -23.25 11.29 1.49
C GLU A 79 -24.43 10.35 1.85
N HIS A 80 -24.59 10.01 3.13
CA HIS A 80 -25.65 9.12 3.62
C HIS A 80 -26.87 9.84 4.22
N LEU A 81 -26.90 11.17 4.20
CA LEU A 81 -28.01 11.96 4.74
C LEU A 81 -29.09 12.20 3.67
N ALA A 82 -30.36 12.27 4.09
CA ALA A 82 -31.48 12.43 3.16
C ALA A 82 -31.44 13.81 2.44
N PRO A 83 -31.75 13.86 1.13
CA PRO A 83 -31.73 15.11 0.38
C PRO A 83 -32.86 16.04 0.87
N GLY A 84 -32.51 17.24 1.37
CA GLY A 84 -33.53 18.17 1.86
C GLY A 84 -33.07 19.57 2.27
N ALA A 85 -31.85 19.74 2.78
CA ALA A 85 -31.18 21.04 3.03
C ALA A 85 -29.84 20.80 3.73
N LEU A 86 -28.95 20.00 3.12
CA LEU A 86 -27.69 19.67 3.77
C LEU A 86 -26.67 20.79 3.50
N PRO A 87 -25.98 21.30 4.54
CA PRO A 87 -24.89 22.24 4.35
C PRO A 87 -23.77 21.54 3.58
N GLU A 88 -23.12 22.27 2.67
CA GLU A 88 -21.90 21.79 2.02
C GLU A 88 -20.79 21.71 3.07
N LEU A 89 -20.43 20.49 3.47
CA LEU A 89 -19.37 20.23 4.45
C LEU A 89 -18.06 19.99 3.70
N ARG A 90 -17.02 20.76 4.06
CA ARG A 90 -15.67 20.58 3.52
C ARG A 90 -14.63 20.74 4.61
N LEU A 91 -13.58 19.92 4.55
CA LEU A 91 -12.39 20.15 5.35
C LEU A 91 -11.56 21.29 4.76
N SER A 92 -10.99 22.11 5.65
CA SER A 92 -10.05 23.15 5.28
C SER A 92 -8.87 23.20 6.24
N ALA A 93 -7.72 23.62 5.74
CA ALA A 93 -6.49 23.80 6.50
C ALA A 93 -6.20 25.30 6.67
N SER A 94 -5.75 25.69 7.86
CA SER A 94 -5.25 27.04 8.12
C SER A 94 -4.07 26.99 9.09
N VAL A 95 -3.21 28.00 9.04
CA VAL A 95 -2.11 28.15 10.02
C VAL A 95 -2.61 29.03 11.16
N ALA A 96 -2.64 28.47 12.37
CA ALA A 96 -3.24 29.10 13.55
C ALA A 96 -2.75 30.54 13.84
N HIS A 97 -1.52 30.88 13.46
CA HIS A 97 -0.91 32.20 13.71
C HIS A 97 -0.64 33.02 12.43
N GLY A 98 -1.11 32.55 11.28
CA GLY A 98 -0.74 33.12 9.96
C GLY A 98 -1.70 34.17 9.41
N GLY A 99 -2.88 34.35 10.01
CA GLY A 99 -3.92 35.28 9.53
C GLY A 99 -4.50 34.98 8.14
N ALA A 100 -3.98 33.97 7.44
CA ALA A 100 -4.45 33.56 6.12
C ALA A 100 -5.82 32.87 6.21
N ALA A 101 -6.65 33.09 5.20
CA ALA A 101 -7.93 32.40 5.07
C ALA A 101 -7.72 30.87 5.00
N PRO A 102 -8.62 30.06 5.59
CA PRO A 102 -8.59 28.62 5.44
C PRO A 102 -8.65 28.22 3.97
N GLN A 103 -7.84 27.23 3.59
CA GLN A 103 -7.78 26.69 2.25
C GLN A 103 -8.50 25.34 2.24
N PRO A 104 -9.40 25.07 1.28
CA PRO A 104 -10.07 23.78 1.18
C PRO A 104 -9.05 22.66 0.95
N LEU A 105 -9.26 21.53 1.60
CA LEU A 105 -8.45 20.35 1.39
C LEU A 105 -8.85 19.65 0.07
N PRO A 106 -7.90 19.18 -0.74
CA PRO A 106 -8.22 18.23 -1.80
C PRO A 106 -8.82 16.94 -1.22
N GLU A 107 -9.59 16.22 -2.03
CA GLU A 107 -10.15 14.93 -1.63
C GLU A 107 -9.05 13.93 -1.28
N LEU A 108 -9.22 13.22 -0.17
CA LEU A 108 -8.31 12.19 0.30
C LEU A 108 -8.50 10.89 -0.46
N HIS A 109 -9.74 10.44 -0.64
CA HIS A 109 -10.05 9.11 -1.19
C HIS A 109 -9.51 8.95 -2.63
N SER A 110 -9.60 9.99 -3.45
CA SER A 110 -9.15 9.98 -4.85
C SER A 110 -7.63 9.87 -4.98
N CYS A 111 -6.87 10.33 -3.98
CA CYS A 111 -5.41 10.23 -3.96
C CYS A 111 -4.90 9.03 -3.14
N LEU A 112 -5.76 8.33 -2.40
CA LEU A 112 -5.33 7.36 -1.39
C LEU A 112 -4.56 6.19 -2.01
N MET A 113 -5.09 5.62 -3.09
CA MET A 113 -4.51 4.44 -3.73
C MET A 113 -3.15 4.76 -4.39
N GLU A 114 -3.01 5.94 -4.97
CA GLU A 114 -1.73 6.39 -5.56
C GLU A 114 -0.62 6.54 -4.52
N ARG A 115 -0.99 6.74 -3.25
CA ARG A 115 -0.06 6.86 -2.11
C ARG A 115 0.16 5.57 -1.34
N ASP A 116 -0.31 4.44 -1.85
CA ASP A 116 0.01 3.11 -1.31
C ASP A 116 1.54 2.92 -1.22
N PRO A 117 2.13 2.77 -0.02
CA PRO A 117 3.57 2.58 0.15
C PRO A 117 4.12 1.34 -0.56
N SER A 118 3.25 0.36 -0.84
CA SER A 118 3.63 -0.85 -1.55
C SER A 118 3.68 -0.68 -3.08
N GLY A 119 3.17 0.45 -3.59
CA GLY A 119 3.09 0.75 -5.02
C GLY A 119 2.05 -0.09 -5.77
N ARG A 120 1.11 -0.73 -5.06
CA ARG A 120 0.13 -1.64 -5.66
C ARG A 120 -1.28 -1.06 -5.73
N ALA A 121 -1.46 0.21 -5.39
CA ALA A 121 -2.75 0.88 -5.43
C ALA A 121 -3.84 0.11 -4.66
N GLY A 122 -3.49 -0.44 -3.48
CA GLY A 122 -4.40 -1.21 -2.64
C GLY A 122 -4.48 -2.70 -3.00
N GLU A 123 -3.99 -3.11 -4.17
CA GLU A 123 -4.08 -4.50 -4.63
C GLU A 123 -3.28 -5.47 -3.73
N PRO A 124 -3.81 -6.69 -3.52
CA PRO A 124 -3.11 -7.72 -2.77
C PRO A 124 -1.81 -8.14 -3.47
N ARG A 125 -0.90 -8.73 -2.70
CA ARG A 125 0.31 -9.35 -3.26
C ARG A 125 -0.08 -10.54 -4.13
N SER A 126 0.55 -10.66 -5.30
CA SER A 126 0.43 -11.89 -6.08
C SER A 126 1.20 -13.03 -5.39
N PRO A 127 0.87 -14.31 -5.69
CA PRO A 127 1.63 -15.46 -5.20
C PRO A 127 3.13 -15.35 -5.49
N GLU A 128 3.50 -14.79 -6.63
CA GLU A 128 4.88 -14.55 -7.05
C GLU A 128 5.54 -13.49 -6.17
N LEU A 129 4.90 -12.36 -5.90
CA LEU A 129 5.43 -11.36 -4.97
C LEU A 129 5.63 -11.93 -3.57
N ARG A 130 4.71 -12.79 -3.12
CA ARG A 130 4.83 -13.48 -1.83
C ARG A 130 6.04 -14.41 -1.82
N ARG A 131 6.18 -15.29 -2.81
CA ARG A 131 7.34 -16.17 -2.95
C ARG A 131 8.64 -15.39 -3.05
N TYR A 132 8.63 -14.29 -3.79
CA TYR A 132 9.78 -13.39 -3.89
C TYR A 132 10.16 -12.82 -2.53
N ALA A 133 9.19 -12.33 -1.74
CA ALA A 133 9.42 -11.76 -0.41
C ALA A 133 9.99 -12.78 0.59
N LEU A 134 9.68 -14.07 0.41
CA LEU A 134 10.21 -15.18 1.20
C LEU A 134 11.65 -15.57 0.85
N LEU A 135 12.18 -15.08 -0.27
CA LEU A 135 13.58 -15.33 -0.63
C LEU A 135 14.53 -14.58 0.29
N GLU A 136 15.71 -15.16 0.52
CA GLU A 136 16.80 -14.51 1.22
C GLU A 136 17.10 -13.13 0.61
N ALA A 137 17.45 -12.16 1.47
CA ALA A 137 17.66 -10.77 1.06
C ALA A 137 18.69 -10.63 -0.07
N ASP A 138 19.74 -11.45 -0.06
CA ASP A 138 20.78 -11.45 -1.09
C ASP A 138 20.27 -11.95 -2.43
N VAL A 139 19.46 -13.02 -2.41
CA VAL A 139 18.82 -13.58 -3.60
C VAL A 139 17.85 -12.56 -4.19
N ARG A 140 17.03 -11.90 -3.35
CA ARG A 140 16.14 -10.83 -3.80
C ARG A 140 16.92 -9.69 -4.47
N ARG A 141 17.99 -9.20 -3.84
CA ARG A 141 18.84 -8.14 -4.42
C ARG A 141 19.42 -8.55 -5.78
N GLN A 142 19.91 -9.78 -5.92
CA GLN A 142 20.45 -10.28 -7.18
C GLN A 142 19.39 -10.40 -8.27
N ILE A 143 18.21 -10.97 -7.95
CA ILE A 143 17.08 -11.06 -8.89
C ILE A 143 16.65 -9.65 -9.31
N GLY A 144 16.49 -8.72 -8.37
CA GLY A 144 16.14 -7.33 -8.64
C GLY A 144 17.15 -6.63 -9.56
N ALA A 145 18.45 -6.81 -9.33
CA ALA A 145 19.50 -6.25 -10.19
C ALA A 145 19.45 -6.83 -11.62
N LEU A 146 19.21 -8.14 -11.76
CA LEU A 146 19.06 -8.79 -13.06
C LEU A 146 17.81 -8.31 -13.80
N VAL A 147 16.69 -8.14 -13.09
CA VAL A 147 15.45 -7.58 -13.64
C VAL A 147 15.65 -6.14 -14.12
N GLY A 148 16.29 -5.29 -13.31
CA GLY A 148 16.63 -3.90 -13.69
C GLY A 148 17.54 -3.83 -14.91
N ALA A 149 18.46 -4.78 -15.06
CA ALA A 149 19.31 -4.93 -16.24
C ALA A 149 18.63 -5.64 -17.43
N ARG A 150 17.33 -5.94 -17.34
CA ARG A 150 16.53 -6.70 -18.33
C ARG A 150 17.10 -8.09 -18.66
N LYS A 151 17.89 -8.69 -17.75
CA LYS A 151 18.47 -10.03 -17.86
C LYS A 151 17.49 -11.10 -17.34
N PHE A 152 16.28 -11.13 -17.90
CA PHE A 152 15.20 -12.00 -17.41
C PHE A 152 15.55 -13.50 -17.38
N PRO A 153 16.25 -14.09 -18.36
CA PRO A 153 16.61 -15.51 -18.29
C PRO A 153 17.53 -15.85 -17.12
N ALA A 154 18.50 -14.97 -16.82
CA ALA A 154 19.39 -15.17 -15.68
C ALA A 154 18.63 -15.04 -14.35
N ALA A 155 17.72 -14.06 -14.25
CA ALA A 155 16.83 -13.92 -13.10
C ALA A 155 15.93 -15.15 -12.92
N ALA A 156 15.39 -15.72 -14.01
CA ALA A 156 14.54 -16.90 -13.96
C ALA A 156 15.28 -18.17 -13.52
N VAL A 157 16.55 -18.34 -13.91
CA VAL A 157 17.39 -19.44 -13.41
C VAL A 157 17.63 -19.29 -11.91
N LEU A 158 17.94 -18.06 -11.45
CA LEU A 158 18.14 -17.79 -10.03
C LEU A 158 16.85 -17.99 -9.23
N TRP A 159 15.72 -17.53 -9.75
CA TRP A 159 14.40 -17.79 -9.19
C TRP A 159 14.14 -19.29 -9.05
N LYS A 160 14.27 -20.06 -10.14
CA LYS A 160 14.04 -21.51 -10.13
C LYS A 160 14.87 -22.21 -9.06
N ARG A 161 16.12 -21.79 -8.87
CA ARG A 161 17.03 -22.37 -7.89
C ARG A 161 16.55 -22.17 -6.44
N HIS A 162 15.96 -21.03 -6.12
CA HIS A 162 15.61 -20.67 -4.74
C HIS A 162 14.11 -20.74 -4.40
N ALA A 163 13.23 -20.47 -5.37
CA ALA A 163 11.78 -20.54 -5.23
C ALA A 163 11.16 -21.80 -5.88
N GLY A 164 11.93 -22.58 -6.63
CA GLY A 164 11.46 -23.79 -7.31
C GLY A 164 10.61 -23.54 -8.57
N GLY A 165 9.89 -24.57 -9.00
CA GLY A 165 9.07 -24.56 -10.22
C GLY A 165 9.85 -24.95 -11.49
N ASP A 166 9.13 -24.99 -12.62
CA ASP A 166 9.78 -25.12 -13.93
C ASP A 166 10.31 -23.77 -14.43
N LEU A 167 11.11 -23.80 -15.50
CA LEU A 167 11.75 -22.60 -16.03
C LEU A 167 10.73 -21.61 -16.64
N LYS A 168 9.60 -22.11 -17.16
CA LYS A 168 8.56 -21.27 -17.74
C LYS A 168 7.85 -20.47 -16.65
N ALA A 169 7.42 -21.14 -15.58
CA ALA A 169 6.83 -20.51 -14.41
C ALA A 169 7.78 -19.50 -13.74
N ALA A 170 9.07 -19.82 -13.65
CA ALA A 170 10.08 -18.89 -13.14
C ALA A 170 10.25 -17.65 -14.03
N MET A 171 10.19 -17.82 -15.36
CA MET A 171 10.25 -16.71 -16.31
C MET A 171 9.02 -15.81 -16.20
N ASP A 172 7.83 -16.39 -16.06
CA ASP A 172 6.57 -15.65 -15.93
C ASP A 172 6.56 -14.86 -14.62
N ALA A 173 7.01 -15.46 -13.50
CA ALA A 173 7.16 -14.76 -12.22
C ALA A 173 8.13 -13.57 -12.31
N VAL A 174 9.29 -13.75 -12.95
CA VAL A 174 10.27 -12.67 -13.16
C VAL A 174 9.71 -11.55 -14.04
N ARG A 175 8.91 -11.87 -15.05
CA ARG A 175 8.26 -10.86 -15.91
C ARG A 175 7.19 -10.08 -15.16
N GLN A 176 6.41 -10.74 -14.30
CA GLN A 176 5.45 -10.06 -13.44
C GLN A 176 6.12 -9.10 -12.46
N LEU A 177 7.28 -9.48 -11.90
CA LEU A 177 8.10 -8.57 -11.09
C LEU A 177 8.58 -7.37 -11.89
N ALA A 178 9.02 -7.58 -13.13
CA ALA A 178 9.54 -6.53 -13.99
C ALA A 178 8.46 -5.50 -14.41
N GLY A 179 7.25 -5.97 -14.71
CA GLY A 179 6.12 -5.10 -15.08
C GLY A 179 5.62 -4.19 -13.97
N ARG A 180 6.08 -4.39 -12.73
CA ARG A 180 5.73 -3.59 -11.55
C ARG A 180 6.88 -2.68 -11.08
N ALA A 181 8.06 -2.78 -11.67
CA ALA A 181 9.25 -2.02 -11.31
C ALA A 181 9.55 -0.83 -12.25
N GLY A 182 8.69 -0.61 -13.25
CA GLY A 182 8.74 0.52 -14.18
C GLY A 182 7.51 1.39 -14.04
#